data_AF-A0A976BC72-F1
#
_entry.id   AF-A0A976BC72-F1
#
_cell.length_a   1.000
_cell.length_b   1.000
_cell.length_c   1.000
_cell.angle_alpha   90.00
_cell.angle_beta   90.00
_cell.angle_gamma   90.00
#
_symmetry.space_group_name_H-M   'P 1'
#
loop_
_entity.id
_entity.type
_entity.pdbx_description
1 polymer ?
#
loop_
_entity_poly.entity_id
_entity_poly.type
_entity_poly.pdbx_seq_one_letter_code
_entity_poly.pdbx_strand_id
1 'polypeptide(L)' 'MRKPAITDADLRRAHRALRIATPFDAMSDLLRTALAAAARAMASREQQLAARRPVGGTSDLKRRAAGDFDD' A
#
# COMPACT_ATOMS: atom_id res chain seq x y z
N MET A 1 -13.83 -4.41 -15.95
CA MET A 1 -12.91 -4.00 -14.86
C MET A 1 -13.58 -4.24 -13.52
N ARG A 2 -13.15 -5.25 -12.75
CA ARG A 2 -13.71 -5.55 -11.42
C ARG A 2 -13.13 -4.52 -10.43
N LYS A 3 -13.93 -3.55 -9.96
CA LYS A 3 -13.51 -2.67 -8.86
C LYS A 3 -13.20 -3.59 -7.66
N PRO A 4 -12.01 -3.47 -7.02
CA PRO A 4 -11.74 -4.23 -5.81
C PRO A 4 -12.82 -3.88 -4.78
N ALA A 5 -13.40 -4.92 -4.17
CA ALA A 5 -14.34 -4.76 -3.08
C ALA A 5 -13.58 -4.13 -1.91
N ILE A 6 -13.84 -2.86 -1.63
CA ILE A 6 -13.26 -2.15 -0.50
C ILE A 6 -14.00 -2.58 0.75
N THR A 7 -13.27 -3.09 1.72
CA THR A 7 -13.83 -3.49 3.02
C THR A 7 -13.83 -2.33 4.00
N ASP A 8 -14.61 -2.45 5.07
CA ASP A 8 -14.62 -1.47 6.17
C ASP A 8 -13.24 -1.31 6.83
N ALA A 9 -12.44 -2.38 6.85
CA ALA A 9 -11.07 -2.34 7.35
C ALA A 9 -10.18 -1.45 6.46
N ASP A 10 -10.34 -1.51 5.14
CA ASP A 10 -9.60 -0.67 4.19
C ASP A 10 -9.95 0.80 4.34
N LEU A 11 -11.23 1.10 4.58
CA LEU A 11 -11.69 2.47 4.84
C LEU A 11 -11.10 3.03 6.15
N ARG A 12 -11.12 2.26 7.23
CA ARG A 12 -10.51 2.66 8.52
C ARG A 12 -8.99 2.81 8.41
N ARG A 13 -8.34 1.97 7.63
CA ARG A 13 -6.90 2.07 7.36
C ARG A 13 -6.58 3.34 6.56
N ALA A 14 -7.35 3.63 5.52
CA ALA A 14 -7.22 4.86 4.75
C ALA A 14 -7.47 6.11 5.61
N HIS A 15 -8.45 6.04 6.53
CA HIS A 15 -8.78 7.14 7.44
C HIS A 15 -7.62 7.49 8.36
N ARG A 16 -6.98 6.47 8.95
CA ARG A 16 -5.77 6.61 9.76
C ARG A 16 -4.58 7.10 8.95
N ALA A 17 -4.37 6.56 7.74
CA ALA A 17 -3.26 6.94 6.87
C ALA A 17 -3.34 8.42 6.43
N LEU A 18 -4.55 8.90 6.15
CA LEU A 18 -4.82 10.29 5.76
C LEU A 18 -4.88 11.25 6.97
N ARG A 19 -4.84 10.73 8.20
CA ARG A 19 -4.92 11.50 9.45
C ARG A 19 -6.12 12.47 9.48
N ILE A 20 -7.26 12.01 8.96
CA ILE A 20 -8.47 12.84 8.91
C ILE A 20 -8.97 13.07 10.34
N ALA A 21 -9.07 14.33 10.75
CA ALA A 21 -9.49 14.70 12.11
C ALA A 21 -10.94 14.30 12.41
N THR A 22 -11.81 14.33 11.41
CA THR A 22 -13.22 13.96 11.55
C THR A 22 -13.35 12.47 11.88
N PRO A 23 -14.08 12.10 12.95
CA PRO A 23 -14.40 10.70 13.25
C PRO A 23 -15.10 10.03 12.07
N PHE A 24 -14.81 8.74 11.85
CA PHE A 24 -15.34 7.98 10.71
C PHE A 24 -16.87 8.02 10.62
N ASP A 25 -17.55 7.89 11.77
CA ASP A 25 -19.01 7.87 11.82
C ASP A 25 -19.64 9.25 11.54
N ALA A 26 -18.90 10.33 11.77
CA ALA A 26 -19.33 11.72 11.55
C ALA A 26 -18.95 12.27 10.16
N MET A 27 -18.40 11.44 9.27
CA MET A 27 -18.00 11.87 7.92
C MET A 27 -19.21 12.09 7.00
N SER A 28 -19.20 13.19 6.24
CA SER A 28 -20.13 13.43 5.15
C SER A 28 -19.94 12.41 4.00
N ASP A 29 -20.99 12.21 3.19
CA ASP A 29 -20.96 11.25 2.08
C ASP A 29 -19.89 11.58 1.03
N LEU A 30 -19.62 12.87 0.80
CA LEU A 30 -18.55 13.32 -0.08
C LEU A 30 -17.18 12.87 0.46
N LEU A 31 -16.95 13.04 1.76
CA LEU A 31 -15.71 12.63 2.40
C LEU A 31 -15.56 11.11 2.44
N ARG A 32 -16.65 10.36 2.68
CA ARG A 32 -16.68 8.88 2.57
C ARG A 32 -16.35 8.41 1.16
N THR A 33 -16.85 9.10 0.13
CA THR A 33 -16.56 8.78 -1.27
C THR A 33 -15.09 9.03 -1.62
N ALA A 34 -14.54 10.16 -1.19
CA ALA A 34 -13.12 10.46 -1.36
C ALA A 34 -12.23 9.44 -0.62
N LEU A 35 -12.62 9.06 0.60
CA LEU A 35 -11.94 8.03 1.38
C LEU A 35 -11.96 6.67 0.68
N ALA A 36 -13.10 6.27 0.11
CA ALA A 36 -13.22 5.04 -0.66
C ALA A 36 -12.36 5.05 -1.94
N ALA A 37 -12.22 6.21 -2.60
CA ALA A 37 -11.30 6.36 -3.72
C ALA A 37 -9.83 6.24 -3.29
N ALA A 38 -9.46 6.88 -2.18
CA ALA A 38 -8.13 6.78 -1.61
C ALA A 38 -7.79 5.36 -1.18
N ALA A 39 -8.72 4.64 -0.55
CA ALA A 39 -8.56 3.24 -0.17
C ALA A 39 -8.29 2.35 -1.40
N ARG A 40 -9.02 2.56 -2.51
CA ARG A 40 -8.76 1.85 -3.79
C ARG A 40 -7.36 2.14 -4.34
N ALA A 41 -6.92 3.39 -4.30
CA ALA A 41 -5.59 3.77 -4.77
C ALA A 41 -4.49 3.12 -3.91
N MET A 42 -4.66 3.11 -2.59
CA MET A 42 -3.73 2.45 -1.66
C MET A 42 -3.68 0.94 -1.89
N ALA A 43 -4.83 0.27 -2.04
CA ALA A 43 -4.88 -1.16 -2.35
C ALA A 43 -4.20 -1.49 -3.69
N SER A 44 -4.43 -0.67 -4.73
CA SER A 44 -3.75 -0.82 -6.03
C SER A 44 -2.24 -0.63 -5.91
N ARG A 45 -1.78 0.34 -5.11
CA ARG A 45 -0.35 0.57 -4.86
C ARG A 45 0.28 -0.63 -4.15
N GLU A 46 -0.41 -1.21 -3.18
CA GLU A 46 0.06 -2.39 -2.46
C GLU A 46 0.13 -3.62 -3.33
N GLN A 47 -0.86 -3.84 -4.19
CA GLN A 47 -0.82 -4.92 -5.18
C GLN A 47 0.35 -4.74 -6.14
N GLN A 48 0.63 -3.52 -6.59
CA GLN A 48 1.80 -3.23 -7.43
C GLN A 48 3.11 -3.45 -6.68
N LEU A 49 3.20 -3.05 -5.41
CA LEU A 49 4.38 -3.29 -4.57
C LEU A 49 4.58 -4.79 -4.31
N ALA A 50 3.50 -5.54 -4.08
CA ALA A 50 3.55 -6.99 -3.92
C ALA A 50 3.96 -7.69 -5.22
N ALA A 51 3.44 -7.25 -6.37
CA ALA A 51 3.82 -7.76 -7.69
C ALA A 51 5.26 -7.41 -8.08
N ARG A 52 5.77 -6.26 -7.60
CA ARG A 52 7.17 -5.84 -7.77
C ARG A 52 8.11 -6.45 -6.75
N ARG A 53 7.59 -7.08 -5.69
CA ARG A 53 8.42 -7.79 -4.71
C ARG A 53 8.84 -9.11 -5.37
N PRO A 54 10.13 -9.31 -5.69
CA PRO A 54 10.55 -10.61 -6.16
C PRO A 54 10.25 -11.63 -5.05
N VAL A 55 9.52 -12.69 -5.38
CA VAL A 55 9.30 -13.87 -4.51
C VAL A 55 10.61 -14.63 -4.25
N GLY A 56 11.75 -14.11 -4.71
CA GLY A 56 13.09 -14.60 -4.48
C GLY A 56 13.99 -13.49 -3.96
N GLY A 57 13.67 -12.94 -2.80
CA GLY A 57 14.63 -12.23 -1.97
C GLY A 57 15.59 -13.19 -1.28
N THR A 58 16.22 -14.11 -2.01
CA THR A 58 17.55 -14.54 -1.63
C THR A 58 18.41 -13.31 -1.86
N SER A 59 18.65 -12.55 -0.79
CA SER A 59 19.78 -11.65 -0.70
C SER A 59 20.96 -12.41 -1.27
N ASP A 60 21.37 -12.07 -2.49
CA ASP A 60 22.57 -12.64 -3.10
C ASP A 60 23.77 -12.01 -2.38
N LEU A 61 23.96 -12.47 -1.14
CA LEU A 61 25.07 -12.12 -0.26
C LEU A 61 26.40 -12.54 -0.89
N LYS A 62 26.39 -13.35 -1.97
CA LYS A 62 27.59 -13.66 -2.74
C LYS A 62 28.01 -12.51 -3.66
N ARG A 63 27.11 -11.61 -4.08
CA ARG A 63 27.50 -10.47 -4.93
C ARG A 63 28.23 -9.36 -4.17
N ARG A 64 28.17 -9.35 -2.83
CA ARG A 64 28.99 -8.43 -2.01
C ARG A 64 30.38 -8.97 -1.67
N ALA A 65 30.66 -10.24 -1.94
CA ALA A 65 31.94 -10.88 -1.66
C ALA A 65 32.86 -10.96 -2.90
N ALA A 66 32.41 -10.51 -4.07
CA ALA A 66 33.23 -10.40 -5.29
C ALA A 66 33.71 -8.96 -5.54
N GLY A 67 33.97 -8.22 -4.46
CA GLY A 67 34.46 -6.84 -4.48
C GLY A 67 35.68 -6.68 -3.58
N ASP A 68 36.53 -7.71 -3.51
CA ASP A 68 37.88 -7.60 -2.97
C ASP A 68 38.84 -8.27 -3.95
N PHE A 69 40.01 -7.67 -4.11
CA PHE A 69 41.15 -7.97 -5.00
C PHE A 69 41.04 -7.50 -6.46
N ASP A 70 41.45 -6.26 -6.74
CA ASP A 70 42.77 -5.99 -7.37
C ASP A 70 43.11 -4.48 -7.40
N ASP A 71 44.39 -4.22 -7.07
CA ASP A 71 45.22 -2.99 -7.03
C ASP A 71 44.96 -1.90 -5.97
#